data_AF-A0A7N2M2S9-F1
#
_entry.id   AF-A0A7N2M2S9-F1
#
_cell.length_a   1.000
_cell.length_b   1.000
_cell.length_c   1.000
_cell.angle_alpha   90.00
_cell.angle_beta   90.00
_cell.angle_gamma   90.00
#
_symmetry.space_group_name_H-M   'P 1'
#
loop_
_entity.id
_entity.type
_entity.pdbx_description
1 polymer ?
#
loop_
_entity_poly.entity_id
_entity_poly.type
_entity_poly.pdbx_seq_one_letter_code
_entity_poly.pdbx_strand_id
1 'polypeptide(L)'
;MTFYAKVPGSKVFKTSSVVYACWSPHVPAESVVLLESGALFLFDLESCFRRSRTSNSSAHFRGTKLPVSWDADSDSGNCKWLSCEISWHPRILIVARFDVVFLVDLRFGGCAVSCLAKVEMLRMYTSVQNEWFLTFTMAGFDDFCFALASDSLLVLCDVRKPMMPLLQWAHSLDNPCHINVFRLSEFKLEG
;
A
#
# COMPACT_ATOMS: atom_id res chain seq x y z
N MET A 1 7.68 -10.24 8.52
CA MET A 1 7.31 -11.56 7.97
C MET A 1 7.10 -11.36 6.47
N THR A 2 8.11 -11.67 5.66
CA THR A 2 8.06 -11.43 4.20
C THR A 2 7.28 -12.56 3.55
N PHE A 3 6.08 -12.27 3.05
CA PHE A 3 5.26 -13.26 2.34
C PHE A 3 5.72 -13.36 0.89
N TYR A 4 6.30 -14.50 0.51
CA TYR A 4 6.42 -14.89 -0.90
C TYR A 4 5.07 -15.42 -1.37
N ALA A 5 4.21 -14.55 -1.90
CA ALA A 5 3.01 -14.98 -2.61
C ALA A 5 3.39 -15.49 -4.01
N LYS A 6 3.91 -16.71 -4.12
CA LYS A 6 4.01 -17.40 -5.39
C LYS A 6 2.61 -17.89 -5.75
N VAL A 7 1.86 -17.11 -6.54
CA VAL A 7 0.57 -17.55 -7.10
C VAL A 7 0.84 -18.75 -8.02
N PRO A 8 0.46 -19.99 -7.65
CA PRO A 8 0.80 -21.15 -8.45
C PRO A 8 -0.14 -21.18 -9.67
N GLY A 9 0.43 -21.07 -10.87
CA GLY A 9 -0.22 -21.57 -12.09
C GLY A 9 -1.27 -20.71 -12.78
N SER A 10 -1.49 -19.44 -12.38
CA SER A 10 -2.35 -18.55 -13.17
C SER A 10 -1.51 -17.70 -14.14
N LYS A 11 -1.83 -17.75 -15.43
CA LYS A 11 -1.22 -16.95 -16.52
C LYS A 11 -1.48 -15.43 -16.40
N VAL A 12 -1.82 -14.91 -15.22
CA VAL A 12 -2.35 -13.54 -15.04
C VAL A 12 -1.24 -12.49 -15.09
N PHE A 13 -0.03 -12.82 -14.63
CA PHE A 13 1.09 -11.87 -14.53
C PHE A 13 2.24 -12.24 -15.48
N LYS A 14 2.04 -12.09 -16.79
CA LYS A 14 3.05 -12.50 -17.78
C LYS A 14 4.19 -11.49 -17.99
N THR A 15 4.03 -10.25 -17.52
CA THR A 15 4.89 -9.13 -17.94
C THR A 15 5.31 -8.19 -16.81
N SER A 16 4.94 -8.45 -15.55
CA SER A 16 5.26 -7.56 -14.42
C SER A 16 5.38 -8.37 -13.12
N SER A 17 6.38 -8.04 -12.31
CA SER A 17 6.56 -8.67 -10.99
C SER A 17 5.60 -8.08 -9.96
N VAL A 18 5.35 -8.83 -8.89
CA VAL A 18 4.59 -8.36 -7.72
C VAL A 18 5.52 -7.54 -6.84
N VAL A 19 5.11 -6.31 -6.51
CA VAL A 19 5.80 -5.43 -5.57
C VAL A 19 5.34 -5.70 -4.15
N TYR A 20 4.02 -5.77 -3.96
CA TYR A 20 3.43 -5.91 -2.64
C TYR A 20 2.09 -6.62 -2.70
N ALA A 21 1.71 -7.27 -1.61
CA ALA A 21 0.38 -7.84 -1.44
C ALA A 21 -0.05 -7.75 0.03
N CYS A 22 -1.32 -7.43 0.25
CA CYS A 22 -1.92 -7.37 1.58
C CYS A 22 -3.25 -8.12 1.63
N TRP A 23 -3.57 -8.67 2.80
CA TRP A 23 -4.90 -9.19 3.10
C TRP A 23 -5.81 -8.06 3.55
N SER A 24 -7.11 -8.20 3.27
CA SER A 24 -8.13 -7.31 3.80
C SER A 24 -8.33 -7.58 5.29
N PRO A 25 -8.20 -6.56 6.16
CA PRO A 25 -8.58 -6.69 7.55
C PRO A 25 -10.11 -6.71 7.73
N HIS A 26 -10.85 -6.29 6.70
CA HIS A 26 -12.31 -6.14 6.74
C HIS A 26 -13.08 -7.30 6.13
N VAL A 27 -12.48 -8.00 5.14
CA VAL A 27 -13.16 -9.05 4.37
C VAL A 27 -12.30 -10.32 4.37
N PRO A 28 -12.78 -11.42 4.98
CA PRO A 28 -12.04 -12.67 4.98
C PRO A 28 -11.70 -13.16 3.58
N ALA A 29 -10.47 -13.65 3.40
CA ALA A 29 -9.97 -14.24 2.17
C ALA A 29 -9.98 -13.29 0.95
N GLU A 30 -10.08 -11.97 1.19
CA GLU A 30 -9.87 -10.93 0.19
C GLU A 30 -8.44 -10.38 0.31
N SER A 31 -7.75 -10.20 -0.81
CA SER A 31 -6.40 -9.63 -0.85
C SER A 31 -6.23 -8.69 -2.03
N VAL A 32 -5.28 -7.76 -1.90
CA VAL A 32 -4.90 -6.84 -2.97
C VAL A 32 -3.44 -7.10 -3.33
N VAL A 33 -3.14 -7.05 -4.62
CA VAL A 33 -1.81 -7.23 -5.18
C VAL A 33 -1.45 -6.01 -6.03
N LEU A 34 -0.28 -5.42 -5.75
CA LEU A 34 0.33 -4.33 -6.51
C LEU A 34 1.49 -4.89 -7.35
N LEU A 35 1.48 -4.54 -8.64
CA LEU A 35 2.55 -4.90 -9.58
C LEU A 35 3.54 -3.74 -9.79
N GLU A 36 4.73 -4.06 -10.30
CA GLU A 36 5.74 -3.06 -10.70
C GLU A 36 5.21 -2.07 -11.74
N SER A 37 4.24 -2.48 -12.56
CA SER A 37 3.57 -1.58 -13.51
C SER A 37 2.62 -0.58 -12.84
N GLY A 38 2.43 -0.62 -11.52
CA GLY A 38 1.40 0.13 -10.79
C GLY A 38 -0.01 -0.44 -10.92
N ALA A 39 -0.18 -1.59 -11.58
CA ALA A 39 -1.50 -2.21 -11.69
C ALA A 39 -1.89 -2.86 -10.36
N LEU A 40 -3.15 -2.64 -9.95
CA LEU A 40 -3.73 -3.24 -8.76
C LEU A 40 -4.72 -4.33 -9.13
N PHE A 41 -4.68 -5.43 -8.40
CA PHE A 41 -5.60 -6.56 -8.55
C PHE A 41 -6.22 -6.92 -7.21
N LEU A 42 -7.54 -7.10 -7.21
CA LEU A 42 -8.29 -7.62 -6.08
C LEU A 42 -8.55 -9.12 -6.27
N PHE A 43 -8.23 -9.91 -5.26
CA PHE A 43 -8.48 -11.35 -5.23
C PHE A 43 -9.46 -11.66 -4.10
N ASP A 44 -10.60 -12.26 -4.44
CA ASP A 44 -11.54 -12.84 -3.50
C ASP A 44 -11.48 -14.36 -3.64
N LEU A 45 -10.85 -15.01 -2.67
CA LEU A 45 -10.68 -16.47 -2.69
C LEU A 45 -11.95 -17.20 -2.27
N GLU A 46 -12.79 -16.60 -1.43
CA GLU A 46 -14.03 -17.22 -0.93
C GLU A 46 -15.00 -17.46 -2.09
N SER A 47 -15.20 -16.49 -2.98
CA SER A 47 -16.03 -16.70 -4.18
C SER A 47 -15.41 -17.69 -5.17
N CYS A 48 -14.08 -17.83 -5.18
CA CYS A 48 -13.40 -18.84 -5.99
C CYS A 48 -13.65 -20.25 -5.45
N PHE A 49 -13.53 -20.45 -4.13
CA PHE A 49 -13.81 -21.75 -3.50
C PHE A 49 -15.28 -22.18 -3.71
N ARG A 50 -16.23 -21.25 -3.57
CA ARG A 50 -17.65 -21.55 -3.82
C ARG A 50 -17.91 -21.98 -5.26
N ARG A 51 -17.29 -21.31 -6.26
CA ARG A 51 -17.41 -21.67 -7.68
C ARG A 51 -16.75 -23.02 -8.02
N SER A 52 -15.68 -23.38 -7.33
CA SER A 52 -15.03 -24.69 -7.50
C SER A 52 -15.83 -25.84 -6.92
N ARG A 53 -16.63 -25.61 -5.86
CA ARG A 53 -17.46 -26.68 -5.26
C ARG A 53 -18.69 -27.00 -6.10
N THR A 54 -19.17 -26.05 -6.90
CA THR A 54 -20.35 -26.21 -7.76
C THR A 54 -20.01 -26.63 -9.18
N SER A 55 -18.74 -26.55 -9.60
CA SER A 55 -18.29 -26.97 -10.93
C SER A 55 -17.12 -27.95 -10.83
N ASN A 56 -17.15 -29.07 -11.57
CA ASN A 56 -16.03 -30.03 -11.68
C ASN A 56 -14.82 -29.46 -12.46
N SER A 57 -14.72 -28.13 -12.57
CA SER A 57 -13.60 -27.44 -13.23
C SER A 57 -12.59 -26.98 -12.19
N SER A 58 -11.29 -27.07 -12.52
CA SER A 58 -10.24 -26.57 -11.63
C SER A 58 -10.45 -25.09 -11.33
N ALA A 59 -10.55 -24.74 -10.04
CA ALA A 59 -10.74 -23.36 -9.60
C ALA A 59 -9.66 -22.44 -10.20
N HIS A 60 -10.02 -21.65 -11.22
CA HIS A 60 -9.12 -20.66 -11.76
C HIS A 60 -9.22 -19.39 -10.92
N PHE A 61 -8.28 -19.24 -9.98
CA PHE A 61 -8.11 -18.02 -9.19
C PHE A 61 -7.68 -16.87 -10.11
N ARG A 62 -8.65 -16.02 -10.48
CA ARG A 62 -8.41 -14.84 -11.32
C ARG A 62 -8.75 -13.58 -10.54
N GLY A 63 -7.75 -12.75 -10.28
CA GLY A 63 -7.95 -11.44 -9.68
C GLY A 63 -8.63 -10.47 -10.65
N THR A 64 -9.41 -9.55 -10.10
CA THR A 64 -10.05 -8.47 -10.83
C THR A 64 -9.10 -7.28 -10.87
N LYS A 65 -8.70 -6.84 -12.06
CA LYS A 65 -7.90 -5.62 -12.23
C LYS A 65 -8.74 -4.42 -11.80
N LEU A 66 -8.21 -3.60 -10.90
CA LEU A 66 -8.86 -2.38 -10.45
C LEU A 66 -8.68 -1.27 -11.49
N PRO A 67 -9.72 -0.44 -11.77
CA PRO A 67 -9.69 0.58 -12.82
C PRO A 67 -8.98 1.86 -12.35
N VAL A 68 -7.75 1.72 -11.86
CA VAL A 68 -6.97 2.84 -11.33
C VAL A 68 -6.09 3.44 -12.44
N SER A 69 -6.24 4.74 -12.67
CA SER A 69 -5.33 5.54 -13.50
C SER A 69 -4.51 6.46 -12.60
N TRP A 70 -3.19 6.38 -12.73
CA TRP A 70 -2.27 7.30 -12.07
C TRP A 70 -2.05 8.49 -12.99
N ASP A 71 -2.10 9.72 -12.47
CA ASP A 71 -1.77 10.90 -13.29
C ASP A 71 -0.36 10.75 -13.86
N ALA A 72 -0.26 10.89 -15.19
CA ALA A 72 0.90 10.57 -16.01
C ALA A 72 2.03 11.61 -15.96
N ASP A 73 2.00 12.54 -15.01
CA ASP A 73 2.95 13.67 -14.93
C ASP A 73 4.40 13.25 -14.61
N SER A 74 4.69 11.95 -14.47
CA SER A 74 6.03 11.40 -14.31
C SER A 74 6.36 10.35 -15.37
N ASP A 75 6.32 10.77 -16.64
CA ASP A 75 6.91 10.07 -17.79
C ASP A 75 8.47 10.00 -17.74
N SER A 76 9.09 10.41 -16.63
CA SER A 76 10.51 10.18 -16.39
C SER A 76 10.72 8.77 -15.84
N GLY A 77 11.25 7.88 -16.69
CA GLY A 77 11.46 6.46 -16.39
C GLY A 77 12.04 6.17 -15.00
N ASN A 78 11.57 5.06 -14.40
CA ASN A 78 11.75 4.58 -13.02
C ASN A 78 10.74 5.07 -11.96
N CYS A 79 9.43 5.00 -12.24
CA CYS A 79 8.44 4.98 -11.17
C CYS A 79 8.55 3.70 -10.32
N LYS A 80 9.16 3.81 -9.13
CA LYS A 80 9.26 2.71 -8.17
C LYS A 80 8.06 2.71 -7.22
N TRP A 81 7.24 1.67 -7.30
CA TRP A 81 6.18 1.40 -6.32
C TRP A 81 6.76 0.79 -5.05
N LEU A 82 6.18 1.13 -3.90
CA LEU A 82 6.64 0.66 -2.59
C LEU A 82 5.69 -0.40 -2.02
N SER A 83 4.42 -0.05 -1.86
CA SER A 83 3.42 -0.93 -1.24
C SER A 83 1.99 -0.45 -1.48
N CYS A 84 1.03 -1.29 -1.10
CA CYS A 84 -0.38 -0.93 -1.03
C CYS A 84 -1.02 -1.58 0.19
N GLU A 85 -1.91 -0.87 0.87
CA GLU A 85 -2.66 -1.39 2.01
C GLU A 85 -4.12 -0.98 1.98
N ILE A 86 -4.97 -1.77 2.62
CA ILE A 86 -6.38 -1.46 2.80
C ILE A 86 -6.53 -0.61 4.06
N SER A 87 -7.19 0.55 3.92
CA SER A 87 -7.39 1.51 5.02
C SER A 87 -8.66 1.19 5.81
N TRP A 88 -9.32 2.18 6.41
CA TRP A 88 -10.51 2.05 7.27
C TRP A 88 -11.78 1.48 6.59
N HIS A 89 -11.72 1.14 5.30
CA HIS A 89 -12.84 0.58 4.56
C HIS A 89 -12.32 -0.43 3.52
N PRO A 90 -13.00 -1.57 3.27
CA PRO A 90 -12.56 -2.63 2.32
C PRO A 90 -12.43 -2.19 0.85
N ARG A 91 -12.84 -0.97 0.55
CA ARG A 91 -12.82 -0.36 -0.79
C ARG A 91 -12.00 0.93 -0.84
N ILE A 92 -11.24 1.22 0.21
CA ILE A 92 -10.31 2.34 0.27
C ILE A 92 -8.91 1.77 0.42
N LEU A 93 -8.06 2.06 -0.55
CA LEU A 93 -6.66 1.63 -0.57
C LEU A 93 -5.75 2.83 -0.40
N ILE A 94 -4.67 2.65 0.35
CA ILE A 94 -3.55 3.57 0.36
C ILE A 94 -2.42 2.92 -0.45
N VAL A 95 -1.88 3.65 -1.42
CA VAL A 95 -0.90 3.11 -2.38
C VAL A 95 0.31 4.03 -2.39
N ALA A 96 1.46 3.48 -2.04
CA ALA A 96 2.70 4.23 -1.90
C ALA A 96 3.62 4.02 -3.11
N ARG A 97 4.06 5.13 -3.67
CA ARG A 97 5.10 5.24 -4.69
C ARG A 97 6.26 6.03 -4.06
N PHE A 98 7.47 5.88 -4.60
CA PHE A 98 8.67 6.53 -4.05
C PHE A 98 8.58 8.05 -3.90
N ASP A 99 7.70 8.72 -4.64
CA ASP A 99 7.51 10.17 -4.66
C ASP A 99 6.18 10.64 -4.06
N VAL A 100 5.18 9.75 -3.96
CA VAL A 100 3.80 10.12 -3.64
C VAL A 100 3.02 8.96 -3.00
N VAL A 101 2.13 9.30 -2.09
CA VAL A 101 1.13 8.37 -1.53
C VAL A 101 -0.25 8.77 -2.01
N PHE A 102 -0.97 7.80 -2.57
CA PHE A 102 -2.32 7.95 -3.08
C PHE A 102 -3.34 7.31 -2.15
N LEU A 103 -4.52 7.91 -2.08
CA LEU A 103 -5.75 7.25 -1.66
C LEU A 103 -6.52 6.87 -2.91
N VAL A 104 -6.95 5.60 -2.97
CA VAL A 104 -7.82 5.08 -4.02
C VAL A 104 -9.14 4.71 -3.38
N ASP A 105 -10.21 5.41 -3.76
CA ASP A 105 -11.57 5.17 -3.32
C ASP A 105 -12.36 4.46 -4.42
N LEU A 106 -12.70 3.20 -4.14
CA LEU A 106 -13.45 2.32 -5.04
C LEU A 106 -14.92 2.21 -4.63
N ARG A 107 -15.40 3.08 -3.74
CA ARG A 107 -16.80 3.10 -3.32
C ARG A 107 -17.68 3.64 -4.44
N PHE A 108 -18.98 3.33 -4.36
CA PHE A 108 -20.02 3.86 -5.24
C PHE A 108 -19.84 3.60 -6.75
N GLY A 109 -19.10 2.55 -7.12
CA GLY A 109 -18.95 2.12 -8.52
C GLY A 109 -18.00 2.99 -9.36
N GLY A 110 -17.31 3.94 -8.74
CA GLY A 110 -16.25 4.73 -9.35
C GLY A 110 -14.86 4.32 -8.87
N CYS A 111 -13.84 5.00 -9.40
CA CYS A 111 -12.48 4.96 -8.89
C CYS A 111 -11.98 6.40 -8.79
N ALA A 112 -11.96 6.95 -7.57
CA ALA A 112 -11.40 8.26 -7.29
C ALA A 112 -9.99 8.09 -6.71
N VAL A 113 -9.02 8.79 -7.30
CA VAL A 113 -7.64 8.83 -6.79
C VAL A 113 -7.38 10.22 -6.26
N SER A 114 -6.89 10.31 -5.03
CA SER A 114 -6.45 11.57 -4.43
C SER A 114 -5.07 11.41 -3.81
N CYS A 115 -4.37 12.53 -3.65
CA CYS A 115 -3.02 12.55 -3.12
C CYS A 115 -3.03 12.82 -1.61
N LEU A 116 -2.37 11.96 -0.83
CA LEU A 116 -2.28 12.08 0.63
C LEU A 116 -0.95 12.68 1.10
N ALA A 117 0.14 12.31 0.44
CA ALA A 117 1.48 12.77 0.77
C ALA A 117 2.32 12.83 -0.50
N LYS A 118 3.25 13.78 -0.53
CA LYS A 118 4.16 14.01 -1.65
C LYS A 118 5.53 14.31 -1.08
N VAL A 119 6.58 13.86 -1.75
CA VAL A 119 7.93 14.05 -1.24
C VAL A 119 8.30 15.53 -1.09
N GLU A 120 7.70 16.41 -1.89
CA GLU A 120 7.88 17.86 -1.74
C GLU A 120 7.44 18.38 -0.37
N MET A 121 6.52 17.70 0.33
CA MET A 121 6.09 18.08 1.68
C MET A 121 7.22 17.98 2.70
N LEU A 122 8.20 17.09 2.47
CA LEU A 122 9.33 16.89 3.37
C LEU A 122 10.29 18.09 3.34
N ARG A 123 10.34 18.81 2.22
CA ARG A 123 11.24 19.97 2.02
C ARG A 123 10.96 21.14 2.96
N MET A 124 9.78 21.19 3.56
CA MET A 124 9.49 22.18 4.60
C MET A 124 10.26 21.93 5.90
N TYR A 125 10.79 20.72 6.07
CA TYR A 125 11.31 20.23 7.34
C TYR A 125 12.74 19.66 7.25
N THR A 126 13.22 19.34 6.04
CA THR A 126 14.62 18.98 5.79
C THR A 126 15.21 19.83 4.67
N SER A 127 16.48 20.23 4.82
CA SER A 127 17.27 20.88 3.76
C SER A 127 17.89 19.88 2.79
N VAL A 128 17.73 18.57 3.06
CA VAL A 128 18.21 17.51 2.17
C VAL A 128 17.46 17.60 0.85
N GLN A 129 18.22 17.86 -0.20
CA GLN A 129 17.70 17.85 -1.56
C GLN A 129 17.60 16.39 -2.02
N ASN A 130 16.48 16.03 -2.65
CA ASN A 130 16.20 14.71 -3.19
C ASN A 130 15.89 13.60 -2.17
N GLU A 131 15.08 13.90 -1.15
CA GLU A 131 14.40 12.84 -0.40
C GLU A 131 13.52 12.00 -1.34
N TRP A 132 13.39 10.72 -1.02
CA TRP A 132 12.36 9.82 -1.57
C TRP A 132 11.75 8.98 -0.46
N PHE A 133 10.50 8.59 -0.61
CA PHE A 133 9.91 7.56 0.24
C PHE A 133 10.57 6.21 -0.08
N LEU A 134 11.05 5.53 0.96
CA LEU A 134 11.72 4.24 0.87
C LEU A 134 10.82 3.10 1.34
N THR A 135 9.96 3.36 2.33
CA THR A 135 9.02 2.37 2.85
C THR A 135 7.77 3.05 3.43
N PHE A 136 6.67 2.32 3.42
CA PHE A 136 5.35 2.72 3.89
C PHE A 136 4.74 1.58 4.72
N THR A 137 3.97 1.92 5.75
CA THR A 137 3.11 0.99 6.47
C THR A 137 1.88 1.70 7.02
N MET A 138 0.73 1.03 7.06
CA MET A 138 -0.41 1.50 7.87
C MET A 138 -0.10 1.38 9.36
N ALA A 139 -0.60 2.31 10.16
CA ALA A 139 -0.57 2.14 11.61
C ALA A 139 -1.66 1.11 11.98
N GLY A 140 -1.29 -0.16 12.19
CA GLY A 140 -2.24 -1.28 12.30
C GLY A 140 -3.28 -1.19 13.44
N PHE A 141 -3.22 -0.17 14.28
CA PHE A 141 -4.20 0.11 15.33
C PHE A 141 -5.12 1.31 15.04
N ASP A 142 -4.79 2.11 14.03
CA ASP A 142 -5.57 3.26 13.56
C ASP A 142 -5.58 3.24 12.04
N ASP A 143 -6.69 2.77 11.48
CA ASP A 143 -6.85 2.59 10.05
C ASP A 143 -6.85 3.92 9.25
N PHE A 144 -6.75 5.06 9.93
CA PHE A 144 -6.59 6.39 9.35
C PHE A 144 -5.15 6.90 9.36
N CYS A 145 -4.25 6.27 10.10
CA CYS A 145 -2.86 6.71 10.20
C CYS A 145 -1.93 5.79 9.40
N PHE A 146 -0.88 6.38 8.83
CA PHE A 146 0.17 5.63 8.14
C PHE A 146 1.52 6.28 8.39
N ALA A 147 2.57 5.47 8.32
CA ALA A 147 3.94 5.91 8.49
C ALA A 147 4.74 5.76 7.19
N LEU A 148 5.61 6.73 6.96
CA LEU A 148 6.54 6.81 5.83
C LEU A 148 7.94 6.98 6.36
N ALA A 149 8.91 6.28 5.79
CA ALA A 149 10.31 6.59 5.99
C ALA A 149 10.93 6.99 4.66
N SER A 150 11.81 7.98 4.75
CA SER A 150 12.61 8.52 3.66
C SER A 150 14.08 8.32 3.98
N ASP A 151 14.98 8.98 3.26
CA ASP A 151 16.42 8.85 3.50
C ASP A 151 16.81 9.41 4.87
N SER A 152 16.15 10.49 5.31
CA SER A 152 16.47 11.15 6.58
C SER A 152 15.31 11.32 7.56
N LEU A 153 14.07 11.14 7.12
CA LEU A 153 12.87 11.38 7.95
C LEU A 153 11.98 10.16 8.09
N LEU A 154 11.47 9.95 9.31
CA LEU A 154 10.31 9.14 9.60
C LEU A 154 9.13 10.07 9.86
N VAL A 155 8.02 9.82 9.19
CA VAL A 155 6.85 10.68 9.16
C VAL A 155 5.61 9.87 9.48
N LEU A 156 4.75 10.40 10.34
CA LEU A 156 3.41 9.89 10.61
C LEU A 156 2.39 10.82 9.96
N CYS A 157 1.47 10.25 9.20
CA CYS A 157 0.42 10.97 8.48
C CYS A 157 -0.97 10.48 8.89
N ASP A 158 -1.97 11.32 8.64
CA ASP A 158 -3.38 10.99 8.76
C ASP A 158 -4.05 11.18 7.40
N VAL A 159 -4.76 10.16 6.92
CA VAL A 159 -5.48 10.17 5.64
C VAL A 159 -6.52 11.31 5.54
N ARG A 160 -6.99 11.84 6.68
CA ARG A 160 -7.94 12.96 6.76
C ARG A 160 -7.26 14.32 6.71
N LYS A 161 -5.93 14.36 6.78
CA LYS A 161 -5.11 15.58 6.70
C LYS A 161 -4.07 15.45 5.57
N PRO A 162 -4.51 15.44 4.29
CA PRO A 162 -3.60 15.35 3.16
C PRO A 162 -2.54 16.44 3.19
N MET A 163 -1.31 16.11 2.79
CA MET A 163 -0.16 17.03 2.74
C MET A 163 0.24 17.63 4.09
N MET A 164 -0.29 17.13 5.20
CA MET A 164 -0.01 17.64 6.53
C MET A 164 0.37 16.48 7.47
N PRO A 165 1.67 16.24 7.69
CA PRO A 165 2.10 15.17 8.57
C PRO A 165 1.70 15.48 10.01
N LEU A 166 1.27 14.47 10.76
CA LEU A 166 0.97 14.57 12.18
C LEU A 166 2.25 14.76 12.99
N LEU A 167 3.26 13.94 12.69
CA LEU A 167 4.52 13.90 13.41
C LEU A 167 5.67 13.62 12.43
N GLN A 168 6.85 14.14 12.75
CA GLN A 168 8.03 14.05 11.91
C GLN A 168 9.27 13.98 12.78
N TRP A 169 10.18 13.08 12.43
CA TRP A 169 11.40 12.83 13.19
C TRP A 169 12.54 12.55 12.22
N ALA A 170 13.70 13.18 12.46
CA ALA A 170 14.92 12.81 11.79
C ALA A 170 15.40 11.45 12.30
N HIS A 171 15.96 10.64 11.40
CA HIS A 171 16.66 9.41 11.74
C HIS A 171 18.01 9.36 11.04
N SER A 172 18.86 8.44 11.50
CA SER A 172 20.18 8.18 10.89
C SER A 172 20.30 6.73 10.40
N LEU A 173 19.16 6.09 10.09
CA LEU A 173 19.12 4.78 9.48
C LEU A 173 19.54 4.86 8.02
N ASP A 174 20.40 3.93 7.60
CA ASP A 174 20.76 3.76 6.19
C ASP A 174 19.71 2.86 5.51
N ASN A 175 19.13 3.35 4.41
CA ASN A 175 18.15 2.66 3.58
C ASN A 175 17.02 1.93 4.35
N PRO A 176 16.18 2.65 5.12
CA PRO A 176 15.06 2.05 5.83
C PRO A 176 14.12 1.31 4.87
N CYS A 177 13.89 0.03 5.13
CA CYS A 177 13.11 -0.86 4.25
C CYS A 177 11.88 -1.47 4.92
N HIS A 178 11.67 -1.21 6.21
CA HIS A 178 10.57 -1.75 6.98
C HIS A 178 10.20 -0.83 8.15
N ILE A 179 8.90 -0.65 8.39
CA ILE A 179 8.37 0.07 9.56
C ILE A 179 7.35 -0.82 10.26
N ASN A 180 7.41 -0.88 11.59
CA ASN A 180 6.31 -1.39 12.41
C ASN A 180 5.82 -0.26 13.31
N VAL A 181 4.51 -0.16 13.47
CA VAL A 181 3.88 0.82 14.35
C VAL A 181 3.05 0.07 15.38
N PHE A 182 3.30 0.34 16.66
CA PHE A 182 2.66 -0.32 17.80
C PHE A 182 2.08 0.73 18.73
N ARG A 183 0.98 0.43 19.43
CA ARG A 183 0.55 1.28 20.54
C ARG A 183 1.51 1.09 21.71
N LEU A 184 1.85 2.18 22.41
CA LEU A 184 2.65 2.08 23.64
C LEU A 184 2.01 1.16 24.68
N SER A 185 0.68 1.09 24.74
CA SER A 185 -0.06 0.18 25.62
C SER A 185 0.16 -1.31 25.33
N GLU A 186 0.66 -1.66 24.15
CA GLU A 186 1.01 -3.05 23.81
C GLU A 186 2.33 -3.47 24.46
N PHE A 187 3.18 -2.50 24.84
CA PHE A 187 4.37 -2.75 25.63
C PHE A 187 4.01 -2.64 27.11
N LYS A 188 3.77 -3.78 27.75
CA LYS A 188 3.82 -3.85 29.22
C LYS A 188 5.29 -3.70 29.63
N LEU A 189 5.64 -2.54 30.18
CA LEU A 189 6.86 -2.42 30.98
C LEU A 189 6.63 -3.27 32.23
N GLU A 190 7.18 -4.49 32.25
CA GLU A 190 7.36 -5.22 33.50
C GLU A 190 8.38 -4.41 34.31
N GLY A 191 7.89 -3.73 35.34
CA GLY A 191 8.69 -3.03 36.36
C GLY A 191 8.79 -3.85 37.63
#